data_AF-A0A1F9EXZ2-F1
#
_entry.id   AF-A0A1F9EXZ2-F1
#
_cell.length_a   1.000
_cell.length_b   1.000
_cell.length_c   1.000
_cell.angle_alpha   90.00
_cell.angle_beta   90.00
_cell.angle_gamma   90.00
#
_symmetry.space_group_name_H-M   'P 1'
#
loop_
_entity.id
_entity.type
_entity.pdbx_description
1 polymer ?
#
loop_
_entity_poly.entity_id
_entity_poly.type
_entity_poly.pdbx_seq_one_letter_code
_entity_poly.pdbx_strand_id
1 'polypeptide(L)'
;MSVRKFRDVSLMPPAPPLDTKDPATWAVIRDLWGLIARTLPPLYPPGVRRFRSIDEMNRARDDATIESARALYRSREVAKRG
;
A
#
# COMPACT_ATOMS: atom_id res chain seq x y z
N MET A 1 15.13 7.53 14.97
CA MET A 1 15.10 6.15 14.45
C MET A 1 16.42 5.85 13.77
N SER A 2 17.15 4.81 14.19
CA SER A 2 18.38 4.40 13.52
C SER A 2 18.04 3.54 12.29
N VAL A 3 18.40 4.02 11.11
CA VAL A 3 18.26 3.24 9.88
C VAL A 3 19.51 2.36 9.74
N ARG A 4 19.33 1.04 9.80
CA ARG A 4 20.41 0.08 9.51
C ARG A 4 20.66 0.07 8.00
N LYS A 5 21.88 0.41 7.59
CA LYS A 5 22.31 0.35 6.19
C LYS A 5 23.14 -0.91 5.98
N PHE A 6 22.77 -1.71 4.99
CA PHE A 6 23.54 -2.87 4.57
C PHE A 6 24.16 -2.57 3.21
N ARG A 7 25.38 -3.08 2.98
CA ARG A 7 26.08 -2.90 1.70
C ARG A 7 25.47 -3.76 0.59
N ASP A 8 24.82 -4.86 0.97
CA ASP A 8 24.16 -5.81 0.11
C ASP A 8 22.93 -6.39 0.82
N VAL A 9 21.89 -6.75 0.09
CA VAL A 9 20.64 -7.31 0.65
C VAL A 9 20.84 -8.71 1.22
N SER A 10 21.78 -9.49 0.68
CA SER A 10 22.13 -10.82 1.19
C SER A 10 22.74 -10.78 2.60
N LEU A 11 23.32 -9.62 2.99
CA LEU A 11 23.84 -9.37 4.34
C LEU A 11 22.73 -8.97 5.32
N MET A 12 21.50 -8.77 4.84
CA MET A 12 20.38 -8.41 5.68
C MET A 12 19.87 -9.68 6.37
N PRO A 13 19.82 -9.72 7.71
CA PRO A 13 19.26 -10.87 8.40
C PRO A 13 17.78 -11.04 7.99
N PRO A 14 17.29 -12.27 7.89
CA PRO A 14 15.87 -12.50 7.60
C PRO A 14 15.01 -11.82 8.67
N ALA A 15 13.82 -11.39 8.28
CA ALA A 15 12.87 -10.85 9.24
C ALA A 15 12.64 -11.88 10.36
N PRO A 16 12.63 -11.47 11.64
CA PRO A 16 12.32 -12.38 12.72
C PRO A 16 10.92 -12.97 12.49
N PRO A 17 10.70 -14.25 12.83
CA PRO A 17 9.38 -14.85 12.72
C PRO A 17 8.38 -14.06 13.57
N LEU A 18 7.19 -13.83 13.00
CA LEU A 18 6.10 -13.18 13.71
C LEU A 18 5.56 -14.15 14.76
N ASP A 19 5.61 -13.77 16.03
CA ASP A 19 4.90 -14.49 17.09
C ASP A 19 3.44 -14.04 17.11
N THR A 20 2.53 -14.94 16.74
CA THR A 20 1.09 -14.67 16.74
C THR A 20 0.49 -14.59 18.14
N LYS A 21 1.22 -15.02 19.17
CA LYS A 21 0.81 -14.92 20.58
C LYS A 21 1.28 -13.62 21.23
N ASP A 22 2.21 -12.90 20.63
CA ASP A 22 2.66 -11.60 21.11
C ASP A 22 1.64 -10.50 20.76
N PRO A 23 1.04 -9.81 21.75
CA PRO A 23 0.14 -8.69 21.51
C PRO A 23 0.78 -7.54 20.70
N ALA A 24 2.11 -7.34 20.79
CA ALA A 24 2.81 -6.30 20.05
C ALA A 24 2.78 -6.56 18.53
N THR A 25 2.82 -7.83 18.11
CA THR A 25 2.65 -8.23 16.71
C THR A 25 1.34 -7.71 16.13
N TRP A 26 0.23 -7.87 16.87
CA TRP A 26 -1.09 -7.42 16.43
C TRP A 26 -1.23 -5.90 16.39
N ALA A 27 -0.56 -5.18 17.29
CA ALA A 27 -0.50 -3.73 17.24
C ALA A 27 0.19 -3.24 15.95
N VAL A 28 1.33 -3.83 15.58
CA VAL A 28 2.05 -3.52 14.34
C VAL A 28 1.19 -3.84 13.11
N ILE A 29 0.54 -5.00 13.09
CA ILE A 29 -0.36 -5.40 11.99
C ILE A 29 -1.48 -4.37 11.83
N ARG A 30 -2.16 -4.01 12.91
CA ARG A 30 -3.23 -3.01 12.89
C ARG A 30 -2.74 -1.66 12.36
N ASP A 31 -1.60 -1.19 12.84
CA ASP A 31 -1.04 0.10 12.44
C ASP A 31 -0.65 0.10 10.95
N LEU A 32 -0.10 -1.01 10.46
CA LEU A 32 0.19 -1.23 9.05
C LEU A 32 -1.09 -1.22 8.20
N TRP A 33 -2.15 -1.93 8.61
CA TRP A 33 -3.44 -1.91 7.91
C TRP A 33 -4.06 -0.51 7.92
N GLY A 34 -3.96 0.22 9.03
CA GLY A 34 -4.39 1.61 9.11
C GLY A 34 -3.61 2.51 8.16
N LEU A 35 -2.30 2.29 8.01
CA LEU A 35 -1.48 3.00 7.02
C LEU A 35 -1.88 2.65 5.59
N ILE A 36 -2.13 1.37 5.29
CA ILE A 36 -2.57 0.91 3.97
C ILE A 36 -3.91 1.55 3.60
N ALA A 37 -4.90 1.50 4.49
CA ALA A 37 -6.18 2.18 4.28
C ALA A 37 -5.99 3.70 4.07
N ARG A 38 -5.02 4.29 4.77
CA ARG A 38 -4.45 5.64 4.61
C ARG A 38 -4.05 6.01 3.18
N THR A 39 -3.30 5.11 2.57
CA THR A 39 -2.37 5.43 1.47
C THR A 39 -2.74 4.74 0.16
N LEU A 40 -3.52 3.67 0.23
CA LEU A 40 -3.92 2.81 -0.87
C LEU A 40 -5.45 2.68 -0.86
N PRO A 41 -6.19 3.67 -1.38
CA PRO A 41 -7.63 3.52 -1.55
C PRO A 41 -7.93 2.36 -2.52
N PRO A 42 -9.08 1.68 -2.38
CA PRO A 42 -9.49 0.64 -3.32
C PRO A 42 -9.46 1.16 -4.76
N LEU A 43 -8.76 0.43 -5.63
CA LEU A 43 -8.65 0.75 -7.07
C LEU A 43 -9.99 0.62 -7.79
N TYR A 44 -10.87 -0.26 -7.30
CA TYR A 44 -12.17 -0.51 -7.88
C TYR A 44 -13.26 -0.30 -6.85
N PRO A 45 -14.43 0.21 -7.27
CA PRO A 45 -15.60 0.21 -6.41
C PRO A 45 -15.99 -1.23 -6.06
N PRO A 46 -16.61 -1.45 -4.89
CA PRO A 46 -17.08 -2.77 -4.50
C PRO A 46 -18.09 -3.31 -5.52
N GLY A 47 -17.95 -4.59 -5.86
CA GLY A 47 -18.82 -5.28 -6.81
C GLY A 47 -18.05 -6.08 -7.87
N VAL A 48 -18.80 -6.71 -8.77
CA VAL A 48 -18.23 -7.45 -9.90
C VAL A 48 -18.35 -6.59 -11.16
N ARG A 49 -17.20 -6.31 -11.79
CA ARG A 49 -17.16 -5.64 -13.09
C ARG A 49 -16.81 -6.65 -14.18
N ARG A 50 -17.65 -6.74 -15.21
CA ARG A 50 -17.38 -7.58 -16.39
C ARG A 50 -16.82 -6.68 -17.48
N PHE A 51 -15.72 -7.13 -18.09
CA PHE A 51 -15.13 -6.52 -19.26
C PHE A 51 -15.39 -7.41 -20.47
N ARG A 52 -15.59 -6.81 -21.64
CA ARG A 52 -15.85 -7.51 -22.89
C ARG A 52 -14.55 -8.02 -23.53
N SER A 53 -13.39 -7.48 -23.13
CA SER A 53 -12.08 -7.95 -23.57
C SER A 53 -11.00 -7.68 -22.51
N ILE A 54 -9.85 -8.34 -22.68
CA ILE A 54 -8.65 -8.11 -21.86
C ILE A 54 -8.15 -6.67 -22.03
N ASP A 55 -8.19 -6.13 -23.25
CA ASP A 55 -7.75 -4.75 -23.50
C ASP A 55 -8.61 -3.73 -22.76
N GLU A 56 -9.92 -3.96 -22.67
CA GLU A 56 -10.83 -3.11 -21.89
C GLU A 56 -10.50 -3.17 -20.40
N MET A 57 -10.22 -4.37 -19.87
CA MET A 57 -9.79 -4.55 -18.49
C MET A 57 -8.46 -3.83 -18.20
N ASN A 58 -7.48 -3.95 -19.10
CA ASN A 58 -6.18 -3.31 -18.94
C ASN A 58 -6.29 -1.79 -18.94
N ARG A 59 -7.06 -1.21 -19.89
CA ARG A 59 -7.32 0.23 -19.91
C ARG A 59 -7.99 0.71 -18.62
N ALA A 60 -9.02 -0.01 -18.15
CA ALA A 60 -9.69 0.32 -16.90
C ALA A 60 -8.76 0.26 -15.68
N ARG A 61 -7.79 -0.66 -15.67
CA ARG A 61 -6.76 -0.76 -14.63
C ARG A 61 -5.79 0.41 -14.66
N ASP A 62 -5.32 0.78 -15.85
CA ASP A 62 -4.36 1.87 -16.03
C ASP A 62 -4.99 3.20 -15.61
N ASP A 63 -6.22 3.47 -16.04
CA ASP A 63 -6.99 4.66 -15.67
C ASP A 63 -7.17 4.77 -14.15
N ALA A 64 -7.59 3.67 -13.50
CA ALA A 64 -7.76 3.62 -12.05
C ALA A 64 -6.42 3.84 -11.30
N THR A 65 -5.33 3.32 -11.84
CA THR A 65 -3.98 3.49 -11.25
C THR A 65 -3.53 4.95 -11.33
N ILE A 66 -3.73 5.59 -12.48
CA ILE A 66 -3.41 7.01 -12.68
C ILE A 66 -4.25 7.89 -11.75
N GLU A 67 -5.54 7.59 -11.62
CA GLU A 67 -6.44 8.33 -10.73
C GLU A 67 -6.01 8.21 -9.26
N SER A 68 -5.68 7.00 -8.81
CA SER A 68 -5.18 6.74 -7.45
C SER A 68 -3.88 7.50 -7.16
N ALA A 69 -2.93 7.48 -8.10
CA ALA A 69 -1.69 8.25 -7.99
C ALA A 69 -1.97 9.76 -7.87
N ARG A 70 -2.85 10.31 -8.71
CA ARG A 70 -3.25 11.73 -8.65
C ARG A 70 -3.91 12.07 -7.31
N ALA A 71 -4.74 11.19 -6.76
CA ALA A 71 -5.37 11.40 -5.45
C ALA A 71 -4.33 11.46 -4.32
N LEU A 72 -3.32 10.58 -4.35
CA LEU A 72 -2.21 10.59 -3.39
C LEU A 72 -1.37 11.88 -3.47
N TYR A 73 -1.09 12.37 -4.68
CA TYR A 73 -0.39 13.65 -4.82
C TYR A 73 -1.18 14.83 -4.26
N ARG A 74 -2.50 14.87 -4.50
CA ARG A 74 -3.38 15.92 -3.94
C ARG A 74 -3.38 15.92 -2.42
N SER A 75 -3.53 14.75 -1.78
CA SER A 75 -3.55 14.66 -0.31
C SER A 75 -2.23 15.12 0.31
N ARG A 76 -1.10 14.83 -0.34
CA ARG A 76 0.23 15.28 0.09
C ARG A 76 0.42 16.79 -0.02
N GLU A 77 -0.09 17.43 -1.06
CA GLU A 77 0.01 18.88 -1.23
C GLU A 77 -0.86 19.65 -0.22
N VAL A 78 -2.03 19.10 0.13
CA VAL A 78 -2.87 19.65 1.21
C VAL A 78 -2.14 19.54 2.56
N ALA A 79 -1.53 18.40 2.87
CA ALA A 79 -0.80 18.18 4.11
C ALA A 79 0.48 19.03 4.28
N LYS A 80 1.01 19.63 3.20
CA LYS A 80 2.14 20.56 3.27
C LYS A 80 1.73 22.02 3.49
N ARG A 81 0.46 22.35 3.22
CA ARG A 81 -0.05 23.74 3.24
C ARG A 81 -0.82 24.08 4.52
N GLY A 82 -1.20 23.08 5.32
CA GLY A 82 -1.77 23.25 6.67
C GLY A 82 -0.75 22.89 7.73
#